data_AF-A0A972M6X2-F1
#
_entry.id   AF-A0A972M6X2-F1
#
_cell.length_a   1.000
_cell.length_b   1.000
_cell.length_c   1.000
_cell.angle_alpha   90.00
_cell.angle_beta   90.00
_cell.angle_gamma   90.00
#
_symmetry.space_group_name_H-M   'P 1'
#
loop_
_entity.id
_entity.type
_entity.pdbx_description
1 polymer ?
#
loop_
_entity_poly.entity_id
_entity_poly.type
_entity_poly.pdbx_seq_one_letter_code
_entity_poly.pdbx_strand_id
1 'polypeptide(L)'
;MPAWVTLFLSLVAMFASLFLLAWFVRRQALPRGLQVVGWASVVVTVAAFLGSFWFETALPALRAGRVRSVLMSLAQMLLMTLGAGLSLVGAARFLRAWLTMGWVVDQGPGGFLRASSPFQHVRAASHRSARWARAWALMTRVARLPGLGELLLGLGLTVLAGQGLEPDPTLSPDPKLMTLGWFASGLGGLQWLWRRRRRGP
;
A
#
# COMPACT_ATOMS: atom_id res chain seq x y z
N MET A 1 -19.94 19.53 -5.12
CA MET A 1 -19.03 20.25 -4.20
C MET A 1 -18.24 21.31 -4.95
N PRO A 2 -17.94 22.47 -4.33
CA PRO A 2 -17.01 23.46 -4.91
C PRO A 2 -15.60 22.88 -5.07
N ALA A 3 -14.89 23.22 -6.16
CA ALA A 3 -13.57 22.66 -6.47
C ALA A 3 -12.51 22.87 -5.38
N TRP A 4 -12.55 24.02 -4.70
CA TRP A 4 -11.63 24.34 -3.60
C TRP A 4 -11.80 23.41 -2.39
N VAL A 5 -13.04 22.95 -2.11
CA VAL A 5 -13.33 21.99 -1.04
C VAL A 5 -12.72 20.64 -1.38
N THR A 6 -12.87 20.20 -2.63
CA THR A 6 -12.29 18.93 -3.11
C THR A 6 -10.77 18.95 -3.00
N LEU A 7 -10.12 20.04 -3.43
CA LEU A 7 -8.66 20.21 -3.31
C LEU A 7 -8.22 20.19 -1.84
N PHE A 8 -8.91 20.92 -0.97
CA PHE A 8 -8.61 20.95 0.46
C PHE A 8 -8.74 19.55 1.09
N LEU A 9 -9.84 18.85 0.86
CA LEU A 9 -10.06 17.50 1.38
C LEU A 9 -9.02 16.50 0.85
N SER A 10 -8.58 16.66 -0.41
CA SER A 10 -7.53 15.82 -1.00
C SER A 10 -6.18 16.03 -0.31
N LEU A 11 -5.83 17.29 0.00
CA LEU A 11 -4.62 17.61 0.76
C LEU A 11 -4.69 17.06 2.20
N VAL A 12 -5.85 17.17 2.86
CA VAL A 12 -6.07 16.62 4.19
C VAL A 12 -5.95 15.09 4.18
N ALA A 13 -6.54 14.41 3.20
CA ALA A 13 -6.44 12.95 3.05
C ALA A 13 -5.01 12.49 2.74
N MET A 14 -4.27 13.24 1.92
CA MET A 14 -2.86 12.96 1.65
C MET A 14 -2.02 13.10 2.93
N PHE A 15 -2.20 14.20 3.68
CA PHE A 15 -1.52 14.41 4.95
C PHE A 15 -1.88 13.32 5.98
N ALA A 16 -3.15 12.95 6.11
CA ALA A 16 -3.61 11.88 6.99
C ALA A 16 -2.95 10.54 6.64
N SER A 17 -2.83 10.23 5.34
CA SER A 17 -2.19 9.01 4.85
C SER A 17 -0.69 8.97 5.15
N LEU A 18 0.01 10.09 4.94
CA LEU A 18 1.43 10.24 5.29
C LEU A 18 1.65 10.17 6.81
N PHE A 19 0.76 10.79 7.59
CA PHE A 19 0.78 10.70 9.04
C PHE A 19 0.60 9.27 9.52
N LEU A 20 -0.40 8.53 9.02
CA LEU A 20 -0.62 7.12 9.37
C LEU A 20 0.58 6.27 9.00
N LEU A 21 1.17 6.48 7.82
CA LEU A 21 2.39 5.79 7.41
C LEU A 21 3.54 6.10 8.38
N ALA A 22 3.79 7.37 8.70
CA ALA A 22 4.83 7.78 9.63
C ALA A 22 4.60 7.21 11.05
N TRP A 23 3.35 7.21 11.50
CA TRP A 23 2.91 6.64 12.78
C TRP A 23 3.21 5.14 12.83
N PHE A 24 2.82 4.41 11.78
CA PHE A 24 3.12 2.98 11.66
C PHE A 24 4.60 2.70 11.42
N VAL A 25 5.41 3.64 10.94
CA VAL A 25 6.86 3.45 10.78
C VAL A 25 7.59 3.72 12.09
N ARG A 26 7.41 4.88 12.72
CA ARG A 26 8.10 5.28 13.97
C ARG A 26 7.24 6.19 14.84
N ARG A 27 6.20 5.63 15.47
CA ARG A 27 5.31 6.34 16.42
C ARG A 27 6.02 7.21 17.46
N GLN A 28 7.13 6.73 18.02
CA GLN A 28 7.84 7.37 19.14
C GLN A 28 8.67 8.59 18.71
N ALA A 29 8.96 8.73 17.41
CA ALA A 29 9.75 9.85 16.88
C ALA A 29 8.89 11.06 16.49
N LEU A 30 7.55 10.96 16.61
CA LEU A 30 6.64 12.01 16.17
C LEU A 30 6.40 13.05 17.29
N PRO A 31 6.64 14.35 17.04
CA PRO A 31 6.28 15.43 17.96
C PRO A 31 4.79 15.41 18.34
N ARG A 32 4.45 15.70 19.60
CA ARG A 32 3.06 15.72 20.08
C ARG A 32 2.14 16.59 19.23
N GLY A 33 2.61 17.77 18.81
CA GLY A 33 1.84 18.66 17.92
C GLY A 33 1.45 18.01 16.59
N LEU A 34 2.39 17.31 15.94
CA LEU A 34 2.11 16.56 14.71
C LEU A 34 1.18 15.36 14.95
N GLN A 35 1.21 14.75 16.13
CA GLN A 35 0.27 13.68 16.46
C GLN A 35 -1.17 14.20 16.54
N VAL A 36 -1.39 15.35 17.20
CA VAL A 36 -2.73 15.94 17.33
C VAL A 36 -3.26 16.37 15.95
N VAL A 37 -2.47 17.10 15.17
CA VAL A 37 -2.86 17.53 13.81
C VAL A 37 -3.07 16.33 12.89
N GLY A 38 -2.20 15.31 13.00
CA GLY A 38 -2.32 14.04 12.29
C GLY A 38 -3.63 13.33 12.58
N TRP A 39 -3.95 13.07 13.84
CA TRP A 39 -5.21 12.42 14.21
C TRP A 39 -6.44 13.28 13.86
N ALA A 40 -6.37 14.60 14.02
CA ALA A 40 -7.43 15.50 13.59
C ALA A 40 -7.68 15.36 12.08
N SER A 41 -6.62 15.32 11.26
CA SER A 41 -6.75 15.12 9.81
C SER A 41 -7.38 13.77 9.46
N VAL A 42 -7.01 12.69 10.16
CA VAL A 42 -7.62 11.36 9.98
C VAL A 42 -9.11 11.40 10.31
N VAL A 43 -9.50 12.01 11.42
CA VAL A 43 -10.91 12.15 11.83
C VAL A 43 -11.69 12.95 10.79
N VAL A 44 -11.14 14.07 10.29
CA VAL A 44 -11.77 14.88 9.24
C VAL A 44 -11.94 14.07 7.96
N THR A 45 -10.92 13.31 7.54
CA THR A 45 -11.02 12.43 6.36
C THR A 45 -12.10 11.38 6.54
N VAL A 46 -12.15 10.68 7.68
CA VAL A 46 -13.17 9.67 7.98
C VAL A 46 -14.57 10.29 8.00
N ALA A 47 -14.74 11.44 8.65
CA ALA A 47 -16.01 12.15 8.70
C ALA A 47 -16.47 12.61 7.31
N ALA A 48 -15.55 13.09 6.46
CA ALA A 48 -15.85 13.48 5.09
C ALA A 48 -16.30 12.27 4.24
N PHE A 49 -15.61 11.13 4.37
CA PHE A 49 -16.01 9.89 3.68
C PHE A 49 -17.38 9.39 4.15
N LEU A 50 -17.61 9.31 5.46
CA LEU A 50 -18.89 8.87 6.02
C LEU A 50 -20.02 9.83 5.66
N GLY A 51 -19.75 11.13 5.67
CA GLY A 51 -20.70 12.16 5.26
C GLY A 51 -21.06 12.03 3.78
N SER A 52 -20.07 11.95 2.89
CA SER A 52 -20.30 11.73 1.45
C SER A 52 -21.07 10.44 1.21
N PHE A 53 -20.66 9.32 1.81
CA PHE A 53 -21.40 8.06 1.72
C PHE A 53 -22.86 8.21 2.18
N TRP A 54 -23.09 8.85 3.32
CA TRP A 54 -24.44 9.00 3.86
C TRP A 54 -25.34 9.85 2.95
N PHE A 55 -24.87 11.03 2.55
CA PHE A 55 -25.68 12.00 1.82
C PHE A 55 -25.77 11.73 0.33
N GLU A 56 -24.71 11.22 -0.30
CA GLU A 56 -24.64 11.00 -1.74
C GLU A 56 -25.08 9.59 -2.15
N THR A 57 -24.87 8.58 -1.29
CA THR A 57 -25.14 7.18 -1.63
C THR A 57 -26.28 6.59 -0.81
N ALA A 58 -26.15 6.55 0.52
CA ALA A 58 -27.07 5.80 1.39
C ALA A 58 -28.46 6.42 1.43
N LEU A 59 -28.56 7.72 1.70
CA LEU A 59 -29.86 8.39 1.87
C LEU A 59 -30.69 8.41 0.58
N PRO A 60 -30.14 8.72 -0.62
CA PRO A 60 -30.88 8.60 -1.88
C PRO A 60 -31.33 7.17 -2.18
N ALA A 61 -30.44 6.18 -1.97
CA ALA A 61 -30.77 4.78 -2.24
C ALA A 61 -31.83 4.22 -1.29
N LEU A 62 -31.80 4.60 -0.01
CA LEU A 62 -32.84 4.24 0.97
C LEU A 62 -34.19 4.86 0.61
N ARG A 63 -34.22 6.14 0.20
CA ARG A 63 -35.44 6.80 -0.28
C ARG A 63 -36.02 6.13 -1.52
N ALA A 64 -35.17 5.57 -2.38
CA ALA A 64 -35.58 4.82 -3.56
C ALA A 64 -35.89 3.33 -3.28
N GLY A 65 -35.87 2.87 -2.03
CA GLY A 65 -36.11 1.48 -1.64
C GLY A 65 -35.01 0.50 -2.06
N ARG A 66 -33.85 0.97 -2.52
CA ARG A 66 -32.75 0.16 -3.07
C ARG A 66 -31.78 -0.30 -1.97
N VAL A 67 -32.28 -1.01 -0.97
CA VAL A 67 -31.49 -1.46 0.20
C VAL A 67 -30.26 -2.29 -0.21
N ARG A 68 -30.39 -3.14 -1.24
CA ARG A 68 -29.26 -3.95 -1.75
C ARG A 68 -28.08 -3.09 -2.23
N SER A 69 -28.35 -1.96 -2.88
CA SER A 69 -27.31 -1.03 -3.36
C SER A 69 -26.56 -0.40 -2.19
N VAL A 70 -27.26 -0.05 -1.11
CA VAL A 70 -26.65 0.46 0.13
C VAL A 70 -25.74 -0.59 0.76
N LEU A 71 -26.20 -1.85 0.84
CA LEU A 71 -25.39 -2.94 1.40
C LEU A 71 -24.13 -3.22 0.57
N MET A 72 -24.24 -3.20 -0.76
CA MET A 72 -23.08 -3.35 -1.65
C MET A 72 -22.09 -2.20 -1.49
N SER A 73 -22.58 -0.97 -1.42
CA SER A 73 -21.75 0.22 -1.22
C SER A 73 -21.03 0.19 0.14
N LEU A 74 -21.72 -0.26 1.20
CA LEU A 74 -21.11 -0.49 2.52
C LEU A 74 -20.02 -1.57 2.45
N ALA A 75 -20.31 -2.70 1.80
CA ALA A 75 -19.34 -3.78 1.64
C ALA A 75 -18.11 -3.32 0.85
N GLN A 76 -18.31 -2.57 -0.23
CA GLN A 76 -17.27 -1.94 -1.03
C GLN A 76 -16.40 -1.03 -0.15
N MET A 77 -17.00 -0.10 0.58
CA MET A 77 -16.29 0.84 1.45
C MET A 77 -15.49 0.12 2.54
N LEU A 78 -16.06 -0.91 3.18
CA LEU A 78 -15.38 -1.72 4.20
C LEU A 78 -14.19 -2.47 3.61
N LEU A 79 -14.34 -3.13 2.47
CA LEU A 79 -13.27 -3.88 1.83
C LEU A 79 -12.16 -2.97 1.29
N MET A 80 -12.51 -1.81 0.73
CA MET A 80 -11.53 -0.79 0.33
C MET A 80 -10.76 -0.24 1.53
N THR A 81 -11.44 0.01 2.66
CA THR A 81 -10.80 0.48 3.89
C THR A 81 -9.87 -0.59 4.49
N LEU A 82 -10.30 -1.85 4.48
CA LEU A 82 -9.46 -2.99 4.88
C LEU A 82 -8.24 -3.12 3.96
N GLY A 83 -8.44 -2.99 2.65
CA GLY A 83 -7.37 -3.01 1.66
C GLY A 83 -6.35 -1.89 1.89
N ALA A 84 -6.82 -0.66 2.02
CA ALA A 84 -5.98 0.50 2.30
C ALA A 84 -5.23 0.36 3.64
N GLY A 85 -5.88 -0.15 4.68
CA GLY A 85 -5.27 -0.43 5.98
C GLY A 85 -4.17 -1.49 5.88
N LEU A 86 -4.44 -2.61 5.18
CA LEU A 86 -3.44 -3.66 4.92
C LEU A 86 -2.25 -3.10 4.12
N SER A 87 -2.51 -2.26 3.13
CA SER A 87 -1.48 -1.57 2.35
C SER A 87 -0.61 -0.66 3.20
N LEU A 88 -1.20 0.15 4.08
CA LEU A 88 -0.45 1.03 4.99
C LEU A 88 0.44 0.22 5.95
N VAL A 89 -0.09 -0.85 6.54
CA VAL A 89 0.68 -1.73 7.42
C VAL A 89 1.81 -2.42 6.66
N GLY A 90 1.52 -2.91 5.44
CA GLY A 90 2.51 -3.51 4.55
C GLY A 90 3.61 -2.53 4.17
N ALA A 91 3.24 -1.32 3.73
CA ALA A 91 4.15 -0.23 3.41
C ALA A 91 5.02 0.13 4.62
N ALA A 92 4.45 0.25 5.82
CA ALA A 92 5.21 0.57 7.02
C ALA A 92 6.23 -0.52 7.39
N ARG A 93 5.82 -1.80 7.32
CA ARG A 93 6.74 -2.94 7.54
C ARG A 93 7.85 -2.98 6.50
N PHE A 94 7.51 -2.72 5.24
CA PHE A 94 8.45 -2.65 4.14
C PHE A 94 9.44 -1.51 4.34
N LEU A 95 8.96 -0.31 4.65
CA LEU A 95 9.80 0.86 4.86
C LEU A 95 10.72 0.68 6.06
N ARG A 96 10.23 0.12 7.17
CA ARG A 96 11.07 -0.22 8.33
C ARG A 96 12.20 -1.16 7.93
N ALA A 97 11.89 -2.24 7.23
CA ALA A 97 12.90 -3.23 6.83
C ALA A 97 13.87 -2.70 5.77
N TRP A 98 13.37 -1.85 4.86
CA TRP A 98 14.19 -1.13 3.89
C TRP A 98 15.18 -0.20 4.58
N LEU A 99 14.72 0.63 5.52
CA LEU A 99 15.57 1.53 6.29
C LEU A 99 16.64 0.78 7.10
N THR A 100 16.30 -0.38 7.67
CA THR A 100 17.31 -1.24 8.33
C THR A 100 18.30 -1.85 7.35
N MET A 101 17.90 -2.15 6.11
CA MET A 101 18.84 -2.60 5.08
C MET A 101 19.75 -1.48 4.57
N GLY A 102 19.24 -0.25 4.46
CA GLY A 102 20.05 0.93 4.11
C GLY A 102 21.18 1.16 5.11
N TRP A 103 20.91 0.97 6.41
CA TRP A 103 21.93 1.02 7.45
C TRP A 103 22.95 -0.14 7.38
N VAL A 104 22.57 -1.32 6.87
CA VAL A 104 23.51 -2.44 6.62
C VAL A 104 24.37 -2.20 5.37
N VAL A 105 23.96 -1.31 4.48
CA VAL A 105 24.81 -0.82 3.36
C VAL A 105 25.76 0.29 3.84
N ASP A 106 25.38 1.09 4.84
CA ASP A 106 26.21 2.17 5.40
C ASP A 106 27.16 1.73 6.55
N GLN A 107 26.88 0.64 7.29
CA GLN A 107 27.78 0.13 8.34
C GLN A 107 28.87 -0.82 7.83
N GLY A 108 29.58 -0.39 6.80
CA GLY A 108 30.83 -1.05 6.43
C GLY A 108 31.60 -0.31 5.35
N PRO A 109 32.60 0.51 5.72
CA PRO A 109 33.70 0.87 4.81
C PRO A 109 34.61 -0.34 4.47
N GLY A 110 34.08 -1.56 4.54
CA GLY A 110 34.79 -2.82 4.27
C GLY A 110 33.91 -4.01 3.89
N GLY A 111 32.59 -3.84 3.66
CA GLY A 111 31.68 -4.97 3.41
C GLY A 111 31.15 -5.12 1.98
N PHE A 112 30.83 -4.02 1.30
CA PHE A 112 30.32 -4.05 -0.09
C PHE A 112 31.37 -3.68 -1.15
N LEU A 113 32.50 -3.07 -0.75
CA LEU A 113 33.62 -2.71 -1.63
C LEU A 113 34.83 -3.66 -1.53
N ARG A 114 34.80 -4.67 -0.64
CA ARG A 114 35.86 -5.69 -0.50
C ARG A 114 35.56 -7.05 -1.14
N ALA A 115 34.45 -7.17 -1.87
CA ALA A 115 34.31 -8.26 -2.85
C ALA A 115 34.94 -7.90 -4.22
N SER A 116 35.61 -6.74 -4.30
CA SER A 116 36.59 -6.41 -5.35
C SER A 116 38.00 -6.45 -4.77
N SER A 117 38.38 -7.61 -4.25
CA SER A 117 39.79 -7.98 -4.09
C SER A 117 40.48 -7.84 -5.46
N PRO A 118 41.60 -7.09 -5.56
CA PRO A 118 42.34 -6.96 -6.80
C PRO A 118 42.98 -8.32 -7.10
N PHE A 119 42.86 -8.76 -8.34
CA PHE A 119 43.33 -10.06 -8.87
C PHE A 119 42.51 -11.29 -8.44
N GLN A 120 41.55 -11.68 -9.27
CA GLN A 120 41.68 -12.90 -10.10
C GLN A 120 40.42 -13.12 -10.97
N HIS A 121 40.64 -12.99 -12.27
CA HIS A 121 39.97 -13.69 -13.37
C HIS A 121 38.45 -13.77 -13.40
N VAL A 122 37.79 -12.75 -13.99
CA VAL A 122 36.94 -13.01 -15.17
C VAL A 122 37.09 -11.83 -16.12
N ARG A 123 37.46 -12.16 -17.35
CA ARG A 123 37.54 -11.30 -18.53
C ARG A 123 36.44 -10.23 -18.53
N ALA A 124 36.80 -9.05 -18.99
CA ALA A 124 35.88 -8.03 -19.47
C ALA A 124 34.80 -8.66 -20.36
N ALA A 125 33.63 -8.96 -19.76
CA ALA A 125 32.49 -9.56 -20.45
C ALA A 125 31.25 -8.73 -20.13
N SER A 126 30.92 -7.82 -21.05
CA SER A 126 29.64 -7.13 -21.21
C SER A 126 29.10 -6.37 -19.99
N HIS A 127 29.37 -5.06 -19.94
CA HIS A 127 28.81 -4.10 -18.97
C HIS A 127 27.27 -4.13 -18.81
N ARG A 128 26.51 -4.80 -19.70
CA ARG A 128 25.05 -4.92 -19.67
C ARG A 128 24.56 -6.11 -18.84
N SER A 129 25.21 -7.26 -18.91
CA SER A 129 24.79 -8.48 -18.19
C SER A 129 25.06 -8.35 -16.69
N ALA A 130 26.19 -7.75 -16.30
CA ALA A 130 26.51 -7.46 -14.90
C ALA A 130 25.56 -6.43 -14.27
N ARG A 131 25.09 -5.43 -15.03
CA ARG A 131 24.06 -4.49 -14.56
C ARG A 131 22.71 -5.18 -14.36
N TRP A 132 22.31 -6.04 -15.29
CA TRP A 132 21.10 -6.85 -15.16
C TRP A 132 21.17 -7.82 -13.98
N ALA A 133 22.28 -8.51 -13.78
CA ALA A 133 22.48 -9.41 -12.64
C ALA A 133 22.38 -8.66 -11.30
N ARG A 134 22.96 -7.44 -11.21
CA ARG A 134 22.83 -6.57 -10.03
C ARG A 134 21.40 -6.07 -9.81
N ALA A 135 20.73 -5.63 -10.87
CA ALA A 135 19.33 -5.21 -10.81
C ALA A 135 18.42 -6.37 -10.35
N TRP A 136 18.63 -7.57 -10.90
CA TRP A 136 17.91 -8.78 -10.52
C TRP A 136 18.16 -9.20 -9.07
N ALA A 137 19.42 -9.15 -8.62
CA ALA A 137 19.77 -9.40 -7.23
C ALA A 137 19.13 -8.38 -6.28
N LEU A 138 19.03 -7.11 -6.68
CA LEU A 138 18.35 -6.08 -5.90
C LEU A 138 16.83 -6.32 -5.86
N MET A 139 16.20 -6.60 -7.02
CA MET A 139 14.78 -6.91 -7.12
C MET A 139 14.39 -8.12 -6.28
N THR A 140 15.20 -9.19 -6.29
CA THR A 140 14.95 -10.39 -5.49
C THR A 140 15.14 -10.14 -3.99
N ARG A 141 16.05 -9.26 -3.58
CA ARG A 141 16.18 -8.82 -2.18
C ARG A 141 14.99 -7.97 -1.75
N VAL A 142 14.57 -7.02 -2.58
CA VAL A 142 13.38 -6.19 -2.35
C VAL A 142 12.12 -7.06 -2.25
N ALA A 143 11.95 -8.01 -3.18
CA ALA A 143 10.86 -8.98 -3.20
C ALA A 143 10.85 -9.92 -1.99
N ARG A 144 11.95 -9.97 -1.24
CA ARG A 144 12.04 -10.74 0.01
C ARG A 144 11.83 -9.89 1.24
N LEU A 145 11.54 -8.60 1.15
CA LEU A 145 11.29 -7.75 2.33
C LEU A 145 9.94 -8.05 2.99
N PRO A 146 9.84 -7.91 4.33
CA PRO A 146 8.56 -8.00 5.02
C PRO A 146 7.66 -6.83 4.61
N GLY A 147 6.35 -7.04 4.57
CA GLY A 147 5.39 -5.98 4.27
C GLY A 147 5.02 -5.85 2.80
N LEU A 148 5.85 -6.31 1.86
CA LEU A 148 5.52 -6.24 0.42
C LEU A 148 4.30 -7.11 0.08
N GLY A 149 4.15 -8.27 0.74
CA GLY A 149 3.02 -9.17 0.49
C GLY A 149 1.70 -8.56 0.99
N GLU A 150 1.72 -7.99 2.19
CA GLU A 150 0.60 -7.25 2.76
C GLU A 150 0.28 -5.98 1.96
N LEU A 151 1.29 -5.30 1.42
CA LEU A 151 1.12 -4.14 0.54
C LEU A 151 0.36 -4.52 -0.74
N LEU A 152 0.84 -5.55 -1.43
CA LEU A 152 0.25 -6.02 -2.69
C LEU A 152 -1.15 -6.60 -2.49
N LEU A 153 -1.36 -7.37 -1.42
CA LEU A 153 -2.70 -7.85 -1.04
C LEU A 153 -3.65 -6.68 -0.78
N GLY A 154 -3.20 -5.65 -0.06
CA GLY A 154 -4.05 -4.52 0.30
C GLY A 154 -4.44 -3.70 -0.93
N LEU A 155 -3.47 -3.48 -1.83
CA LEU A 155 -3.70 -2.77 -3.09
C LEU A 155 -4.66 -3.57 -3.99
N GLY A 156 -4.41 -4.87 -4.11
CA GLY A 156 -5.26 -5.78 -4.87
C GLY A 156 -6.69 -5.83 -4.33
N LEU A 157 -6.87 -5.93 -3.01
CA LEU A 157 -8.18 -5.92 -2.36
C LEU A 157 -8.91 -4.60 -2.59
N THR A 158 -8.21 -3.47 -2.51
CA THR A 158 -8.80 -2.14 -2.73
C THR A 158 -9.32 -2.00 -4.17
N VAL A 159 -8.53 -2.44 -5.15
CA VAL A 159 -8.92 -2.41 -6.57
C VAL A 159 -10.06 -3.38 -6.85
N LEU A 160 -10.00 -4.60 -6.33
CA LEU A 160 -11.05 -5.61 -6.52
C LEU A 160 -12.36 -5.22 -5.85
N ALA A 161 -12.32 -4.63 -4.66
CA ALA A 161 -13.51 -4.10 -4.00
C ALA A 161 -14.10 -2.94 -4.80
N GLY A 162 -13.26 -2.00 -5.24
CA GLY A 162 -13.67 -0.86 -6.05
C GLY A 162 -14.37 -1.25 -7.35
N GLN A 163 -13.90 -2.30 -8.03
CA GLN A 163 -14.48 -2.74 -9.31
C GLN A 163 -15.57 -3.81 -9.15
N GLY A 164 -15.39 -4.75 -8.22
CA GLY A 164 -16.24 -5.93 -8.08
C GLY A 164 -17.51 -5.72 -7.27
N LEU A 165 -17.59 -4.62 -6.50
CA LEU A 165 -18.75 -4.27 -5.68
C LEU A 165 -19.41 -2.96 -6.12
N GLU A 166 -19.17 -2.53 -7.37
CA GLU A 166 -19.79 -1.34 -7.92
C GLU A 166 -21.33 -1.46 -7.83
N PRO A 167 -22.00 -0.56 -7.09
CA PRO A 167 -23.43 -0.69 -6.80
C PRO A 167 -24.30 -0.32 -8.01
N ASP A 168 -23.74 0.35 -9.03
CA ASP A 168 -24.42 0.69 -10.27
C ASP A 168 -24.20 -0.41 -11.33
N PRO A 169 -25.25 -1.15 -11.73
CA PRO A 169 -25.15 -2.22 -12.72
C PRO A 169 -24.89 -1.71 -14.15
N THR A 170 -25.01 -0.41 -14.40
CA THR A 170 -24.73 0.20 -15.71
C THR A 170 -23.24 0.43 -15.95
N LEU A 171 -22.45 0.49 -14.87
CA LEU A 171 -21.00 0.60 -14.93
C LEU A 171 -20.40 -0.81 -15.02
N SER A 172 -19.85 -1.15 -16.18
CA SER A 172 -19.11 -2.40 -16.32
C SER A 172 -17.75 -2.26 -15.62
N PRO A 173 -17.33 -3.27 -14.83
CA PRO A 173 -16.01 -3.25 -14.21
C PRO A 173 -14.92 -3.31 -15.28
N ASP A 174 -13.86 -2.53 -15.11
CA ASP A 174 -12.73 -2.53 -16.04
C ASP A 174 -11.95 -3.84 -15.89
N PRO A 175 -11.95 -4.72 -16.92
CA PRO A 175 -11.27 -6.01 -16.85
C PRO A 175 -9.75 -5.85 -16.62
N LYS A 176 -9.15 -4.74 -17.05
CA LYS A 176 -7.72 -4.47 -16.81
C LYS A 176 -7.46 -4.23 -15.32
N LEU A 177 -8.27 -3.41 -14.68
CA LEU A 177 -8.16 -3.14 -13.25
C LEU A 177 -8.47 -4.38 -12.42
N MET A 178 -9.50 -5.16 -12.80
CA MET A 178 -9.78 -6.43 -12.14
C MET A 178 -8.60 -7.40 -12.26
N THR A 179 -8.01 -7.53 -13.45
CA THR A 179 -6.85 -8.41 -13.67
C THR A 179 -5.65 -7.96 -12.84
N LEU A 180 -5.37 -6.66 -12.79
CA LEU A 180 -4.33 -6.10 -11.94
C LEU A 180 -4.60 -6.34 -10.45
N GLY A 181 -5.85 -6.18 -10.01
CA GLY A 181 -6.27 -6.43 -8.63
C GLY A 181 -6.09 -7.91 -8.22
N TRP A 182 -6.49 -8.84 -9.10
CA TRP A 182 -6.28 -10.27 -8.92
C TRP A 182 -4.80 -10.63 -8.91
N PHE A 183 -4.02 -10.07 -9.82
CA PHE A 183 -2.58 -10.32 -9.90
C PHE A 183 -1.84 -9.81 -8.67
N ALA A 184 -2.14 -8.58 -8.22
CA ALA A 184 -1.58 -8.01 -7.00
C ALA A 184 -1.97 -8.83 -5.76
N SER A 185 -3.24 -9.23 -5.65
CA SER A 185 -3.72 -10.07 -4.55
C SER A 185 -3.07 -11.46 -4.57
N GLY A 186 -2.96 -12.08 -5.74
CA GLY A 186 -2.34 -13.39 -5.92
C GLY A 186 -0.86 -13.38 -5.57
N LEU A 187 -0.10 -12.40 -6.09
CA LEU A 187 1.31 -12.23 -5.76
C LEU A 187 1.53 -11.94 -4.28
N GLY A 188 0.74 -11.02 -3.70
CA GLY A 188 0.84 -10.70 -2.29
C GLY A 188 0.49 -11.89 -1.39
N GLY A 189 -0.54 -12.65 -1.75
CA GLY A 189 -0.98 -13.87 -1.08
C GLY A 189 0.08 -14.97 -1.11
N LEU A 190 0.66 -15.24 -2.29
CA LEU A 190 1.76 -16.19 -2.46
C LEU A 190 2.98 -15.80 -1.61
N GLN A 191 3.36 -14.52 -1.64
CA GLN A 191 4.50 -14.02 -0.87
C GLN A 191 4.25 -14.13 0.64
N TRP A 192 3.04 -13.79 1.10
CA TRP A 192 2.64 -13.91 2.50
C TRP A 192 2.65 -15.37 2.96
N LEU A 193 2.08 -16.29 2.17
CA LEU A 193 2.05 -17.72 2.46
C LEU A 193 3.46 -18.32 2.51
N TRP A 194 4.31 -17.97 1.54
CA TRP A 194 5.71 -18.40 1.48
C TRP A 194 6.49 -17.94 2.72
N ARG A 195 6.27 -16.71 3.18
CA ARG A 195 6.88 -16.18 4.40
C ARG A 195 6.36 -16.86 5.66
N ARG A 196 5.06 -17.16 5.76
CA ARG A 196 4.52 -17.94 6.88
C ARG A 196 5.17 -19.32 6.96
N ARG A 197 5.28 -20.04 5.84
CA ARG A 197 5.92 -21.37 5.80
C ARG A 197 7.39 -21.34 6.24
N ARG A 198 8.12 -20.26 5.97
CA ARG A 198 9.53 -20.11 6.38
C ARG A 198 9.73 -19.72 7.84
N ARG A 199 8.68 -19.29 8.56
CA ARG A 199 8.81 -18.85 9.96
C ARG A 199 8.57 -19.97 10.99
N GLY A 200 8.21 -21.19 10.56
CA GLY A 200 7.91 -22.32 11.45
C GLY A 200 6.63 -22.09 12.29
N PRO A 201 5.99 -23.15 12.80
CA PRO A 201 4.95 -23.03 13.82
C PRO A 201 5.49 -22.45 15.13
#